data_AF-A0A5S4UYZ8-F1
#
_entry.id   AF-A0A5S4UYZ8-F1
#
_cell.length_a   1.000
_cell.length_b   1.000
_cell.length_c   1.000
_cell.angle_alpha   90.00
_cell.angle_beta   90.00
_cell.angle_gamma   90.00
#
_symmetry.space_group_name_H-M   'P 1'
#
loop_
_entity.id
_entity.type
_entity.pdbx_description
1 polymer ?
#
loop_
_entity_poly.entity_id
_entity_poly.type
_entity_poly.pdbx_seq_one_letter_code
_entity_poly.pdbx_strand_id
1 'polypeptide(L)'
;MDPITARQVLRIFPDAPLTVELVERAYSEEYWARHPSRYQDPTQRREAEQWAATLATARQVLLQEAGTTDAAVAPPRKRGLSGGVIAGIVAGGVALLALITFGTIGAMNLLTQAATTAQETIEQELDERVSGGSDGSEGPDVSEDGVERYESSETYFAFPAALEFYLDGRYDADCSTDYAQGCWEAALFTESDCGTLQVQLGFSNDADALLPDVTDTMEFADVAADEAIPVVYGNDDYAYGWINQVTCLGSP
;
A
#
# COMPACT_ATOMS: atom_id res chain seq x y z
N MET A 1 -9.58 -17.34 -22.62
CA MET A 1 -10.54 -17.54 -21.51
C MET A 1 -11.80 -16.77 -21.87
N ASP A 2 -12.99 -17.34 -21.68
CA ASP A 2 -14.25 -16.61 -21.89
C ASP A 2 -14.61 -15.76 -20.64
N PRO A 3 -15.45 -14.72 -20.77
CA PRO A 3 -15.78 -13.83 -19.66
C PRO A 3 -16.46 -14.48 -18.46
N ILE A 4 -17.26 -15.53 -18.65
CA ILE A 4 -17.94 -16.21 -17.53
C ILE A 4 -16.90 -16.95 -16.70
N THR A 5 -15.98 -17.65 -17.36
CA THR A 5 -14.85 -18.29 -16.69
C THR A 5 -13.95 -17.25 -16.00
N ALA A 6 -13.68 -16.12 -16.64
CA ALA A 6 -12.86 -15.06 -16.05
C ALA A 6 -13.49 -14.48 -14.77
N ARG A 7 -14.81 -14.23 -14.78
CA ARG A 7 -15.56 -13.82 -13.57
C ARG A 7 -15.44 -14.87 -12.46
N GLN A 8 -15.58 -16.16 -12.78
CA GLN A 8 -15.44 -17.22 -11.80
C GLN A 8 -14.03 -17.28 -11.19
N VAL A 9 -12.99 -17.10 -12.01
CA VAL A 9 -11.59 -17.06 -11.57
C VAL A 9 -11.35 -15.92 -10.58
N LEU A 10 -11.87 -14.72 -10.85
CA LEU A 10 -11.80 -13.56 -9.93
C LEU A 10 -12.92 -13.53 -8.87
N ARG A 11 -13.70 -14.61 -8.74
CA ARG A 11 -14.86 -14.71 -7.84
C ARG A 11 -15.87 -13.55 -7.93
N ILE A 12 -15.97 -12.93 -9.11
CA ILE A 12 -16.97 -11.90 -9.40
C ILE A 12 -18.31 -12.58 -9.72
N PHE A 13 -19.38 -12.16 -9.04
CA PHE A 13 -20.72 -12.68 -9.32
C PHE A 13 -21.13 -12.43 -10.79
N PRO A 14 -21.80 -13.40 -11.44
CA PRO A 14 -22.12 -13.32 -12.87
C PRO A 14 -23.05 -12.16 -13.23
N ASP A 15 -23.87 -11.71 -12.29
CA ASP A 15 -24.83 -10.62 -12.40
C ASP A 15 -24.31 -9.27 -11.87
N ALA A 16 -23.13 -9.25 -11.25
CA ALA A 16 -22.53 -8.00 -10.79
C ALA A 16 -22.19 -7.08 -11.99
N PRO A 17 -22.50 -5.77 -11.88
CA PRO A 17 -22.10 -4.80 -12.90
C PRO A 17 -20.57 -4.76 -12.99
N LEU A 18 -20.05 -4.97 -14.20
CA LEU A 18 -18.62 -5.04 -14.42
C LEU A 18 -18.05 -3.62 -14.57
N THR A 19 -17.29 -3.18 -13.57
CA THR A 19 -16.53 -1.92 -13.59
C THR A 19 -15.04 -2.21 -13.53
N VAL A 20 -14.21 -1.28 -14.02
CA VAL A 20 -12.74 -1.39 -13.91
C VAL A 20 -12.33 -1.57 -12.45
N GLU A 21 -12.84 -0.73 -11.56
CA GLU A 21 -12.56 -0.79 -10.11
C GLU A 21 -12.90 -2.15 -9.49
N LEU A 22 -14.05 -2.76 -9.84
CA LEU A 22 -14.42 -4.08 -9.33
C LEU A 22 -13.45 -5.17 -9.79
N VAL A 23 -13.01 -5.11 -11.06
CA VAL A 23 -12.06 -6.08 -11.62
C VAL A 23 -10.70 -5.96 -10.95
N GLU A 24 -10.20 -4.74 -10.77
CA GLU A 24 -8.90 -4.51 -10.12
C GLU A 24 -8.88 -4.95 -8.67
N ARG A 25 -9.93 -4.60 -7.90
CA ARG A 25 -10.06 -5.05 -6.51
C ARG A 25 -10.11 -6.57 -6.42
N ALA A 26 -10.96 -7.23 -7.21
CA ALA A 26 -11.12 -8.68 -7.18
C ALA A 26 -9.85 -9.42 -7.63
N TYR A 27 -9.12 -8.87 -8.61
CA TYR A 27 -7.81 -9.39 -8.99
C TYR A 27 -6.82 -9.32 -7.84
N SER A 28 -6.71 -8.15 -7.21
CA SER A 28 -5.77 -7.93 -6.10
C SER A 28 -6.07 -8.87 -4.93
N GLU A 29 -7.34 -8.99 -4.52
CA GLU A 29 -7.78 -9.92 -3.46
C GLU A 29 -7.42 -11.38 -3.77
N GLU A 30 -7.71 -11.87 -4.99
CA GLU A 30 -7.40 -13.27 -5.36
C GLU A 30 -5.91 -13.52 -5.55
N TYR A 31 -5.15 -12.53 -6.04
CA TYR A 31 -3.71 -12.60 -6.19
C TYR A 31 -3.04 -12.69 -4.83
N TRP A 32 -3.42 -11.81 -3.90
CA TRP A 32 -2.91 -11.78 -2.53
C TRP A 32 -3.25 -13.03 -1.73
N ALA A 33 -4.45 -13.58 -1.91
CA ALA A 33 -4.85 -14.82 -1.24
C ALA A 33 -3.95 -16.02 -1.60
N ARG A 34 -3.28 -15.99 -2.77
CA ARG A 34 -2.45 -17.09 -3.28
C ARG A 34 -1.09 -16.61 -3.78
N HIS A 35 -0.57 -15.54 -3.20
CA HIS A 35 0.70 -14.98 -3.63
C HIS A 35 1.84 -16.01 -3.46
N PRO A 36 2.80 -16.13 -4.39
CA PRO A 36 3.90 -17.09 -4.29
C PRO A 36 4.72 -17.00 -2.99
N SER A 37 4.82 -15.81 -2.38
CA SER A 37 5.50 -15.59 -1.08
C SER A 37 4.87 -16.38 0.08
N ARG A 38 3.60 -16.80 -0.05
CA ARG A 38 2.88 -17.58 0.97
C ARG A 38 3.29 -19.04 1.03
N TYR A 39 4.08 -19.51 0.06
CA TYR A 39 4.43 -20.92 -0.06
C TYR A 39 5.94 -21.13 0.17
N GLN A 40 6.27 -21.85 1.25
CA GLN A 40 7.65 -22.25 1.55
C GLN A 40 8.15 -23.32 0.55
N ASP A 41 7.27 -24.26 0.17
CA ASP A 41 7.61 -25.33 -0.76
C ASP A 41 7.81 -24.81 -2.20
N PRO A 42 8.94 -25.12 -2.87
CA PRO A 42 9.21 -24.65 -4.24
C PRO A 42 8.24 -25.17 -5.30
N THR A 43 7.54 -26.28 -5.07
CA THR A 43 6.54 -26.78 -6.02
C THR A 43 5.24 -25.99 -5.86
N GLN A 44 4.79 -25.77 -4.63
CA GLN A 44 3.62 -24.93 -4.34
C GLN A 44 3.83 -23.49 -4.82
N ARG A 45 5.03 -22.93 -4.66
CA ARG A 45 5.37 -21.60 -5.21
C ARG A 45 5.23 -21.54 -6.73
N ARG A 46 5.72 -22.55 -7.46
CA ARG A 46 5.55 -22.64 -8.91
C ARG A 46 4.09 -22.80 -9.33
N GLU A 47 3.28 -23.52 -8.55
CA GLU A 47 1.84 -23.62 -8.78
C GLU A 47 1.13 -22.27 -8.56
N ALA A 48 1.53 -21.52 -7.53
CA ALA A 48 1.05 -20.18 -7.26
C ALA A 48 1.42 -19.19 -8.39
N GLU A 49 2.65 -19.25 -8.90
CA GLU A 49 3.09 -18.47 -10.07
C GLU A 49 2.25 -18.79 -11.32
N GLN A 50 1.93 -20.07 -11.56
CA GLN A 50 1.05 -20.47 -12.66
C GLN A 50 -0.39 -19.98 -12.46
N TRP A 51 -0.86 -19.99 -11.21
CA TRP A 51 -2.18 -19.45 -10.87
C TRP A 51 -2.24 -17.94 -11.06
N ALA A 52 -1.19 -17.20 -10.68
CA ALA A 52 -1.06 -15.77 -10.92
C ALA A 52 -1.21 -15.41 -12.41
N ALA A 53 -0.57 -16.17 -13.30
CA ALA A 53 -0.74 -15.98 -14.75
C ALA A 53 -2.20 -16.22 -15.21
N THR A 54 -2.91 -17.13 -14.55
CA THR A 54 -4.34 -17.38 -14.81
C THR A 54 -5.20 -16.20 -14.35
N LEU A 55 -4.92 -15.65 -13.15
CA LEU A 55 -5.58 -14.44 -12.63
C LEU A 55 -5.34 -13.23 -13.55
N ALA A 56 -4.10 -13.02 -14.02
CA ALA A 56 -3.76 -11.94 -14.93
C ALA A 56 -4.51 -12.05 -16.28
N THR A 57 -4.65 -13.26 -16.81
CA THR A 57 -5.44 -13.52 -18.02
C THR A 57 -6.93 -13.21 -17.79
N ALA A 58 -7.48 -13.59 -16.64
CA ALA A 58 -8.87 -13.28 -16.28
C ALA A 58 -9.12 -11.77 -16.16
N ARG A 59 -8.22 -11.05 -15.48
CA ARG A 59 -8.23 -9.58 -15.37
C ARG A 59 -8.28 -8.92 -16.74
N GLN A 60 -7.37 -9.28 -17.65
CA GLN A 60 -7.31 -8.69 -18.98
C GLN A 60 -8.62 -8.87 -19.78
N VAL A 61 -9.22 -10.07 -19.73
CA VAL A 61 -10.49 -10.36 -20.41
C VAL A 61 -11.61 -9.47 -19.88
N LEU A 62 -11.70 -9.29 -18.56
CA LEU A 62 -12.76 -8.51 -17.93
C LEU A 62 -12.58 -7.01 -18.08
N LEU A 63 -11.34 -6.50 -18.04
CA LEU A 63 -11.07 -5.09 -18.35
C LEU A 63 -11.46 -4.74 -19.79
N GLN A 64 -11.22 -5.65 -20.75
CA GLN A 64 -11.66 -5.47 -22.12
C GLN A 64 -13.19 -5.41 -22.23
N GLU A 65 -13.92 -6.30 -21.55
CA GLU A 65 -15.38 -6.31 -21.54
C GLU A 65 -15.96 -5.04 -20.89
N ALA A 66 -15.41 -4.61 -19.75
CA ALA A 66 -15.80 -3.38 -19.07
C ALA A 66 -15.65 -2.16 -20.00
N GLY A 67 -14.53 -2.04 -20.70
CA GLY A 67 -14.29 -0.97 -21.67
C GLY A 67 -15.23 -0.99 -22.88
N THR A 68 -15.69 -2.17 -23.33
CA THR A 68 -16.68 -2.27 -24.42
C THR A 68 -18.09 -1.89 -23.98
N THR A 69 -18.42 -2.07 -22.70
CA THR A 69 -19.75 -1.76 -22.15
C THR A 69 -19.93 -0.25 -22.01
N ASP A 70 -18.89 0.47 -21.60
CA ASP A 70 -18.91 1.94 -21.56
C ASP A 70 -18.97 2.58 -22.95
N ALA A 71 -18.38 1.93 -23.97
CA ALA A 71 -18.46 2.41 -25.35
C ALA A 71 -19.85 2.21 -26.00
N ALA A 72 -20.66 1.29 -25.49
CA ALA A 72 -22.02 1.02 -25.98
C ALA A 72 -23.06 2.04 -25.48
N VAL A 73 -22.74 2.82 -24.45
CA VAL A 73 -23.55 3.97 -24.03
C VAL A 73 -23.17 5.15 -24.93
N ALA A 74 -23.89 5.28 -26.05
CA ALA A 74 -23.73 6.41 -26.96
C ALA A 74 -23.76 7.73 -26.15
N PRO A 75 -22.74 8.60 -26.29
CA PRO A 75 -22.71 9.83 -25.49
C PRO A 75 -23.96 10.67 -25.81
N PRO A 76 -24.60 11.28 -24.80
CA PRO A 76 -25.67 12.24 -25.08
C PRO A 76 -25.08 13.33 -25.98
N ARG A 77 -25.73 13.57 -27.13
CA ARG A 77 -25.35 14.63 -28.07
C ARG A 77 -25.28 15.96 -27.32
N LYS A 78 -24.06 16.38 -26.95
CA LYS A 78 -23.84 17.65 -26.26
C LYS A 78 -24.21 18.77 -27.23
N ARG A 79 -25.27 19.52 -26.91
CA ARG A 79 -25.52 20.85 -27.48
C ARG A 79 -24.33 21.72 -27.14
N GLY A 80 -23.70 22.29 -28.17
CA GLY A 80 -22.52 23.12 -28.05
C GLY A 80 -22.76 24.37 -27.20
N LEU A 81 -21.79 24.67 -26.34
CA LEU A 81 -21.64 25.96 -25.69
C LEU A 81 -20.41 26.64 -26.32
N SER A 82 -20.65 27.87 -26.76
CA SER A 82 -19.78 28.71 -27.58
C SER A 82 -18.43 29.00 -26.92
N GLY A 83 -17.38 29.02 -27.75
CA GLY A 83 -16.02 29.37 -27.35
C GLY A 83 -15.93 30.77 -26.77
N GLY A 84 -15.23 30.88 -25.64
CA GLY A 84 -14.88 32.19 -25.07
C GLY A 84 -14.58 32.23 -23.58
N VAL A 85 -13.91 31.24 -22.98
CA VAL A 85 -13.27 31.42 -21.64
C VAL A 85 -12.06 30.47 -21.52
N ILE A 86 -10.96 30.79 -22.20
CA ILE A 86 -9.63 30.19 -21.94
C ILE A 86 -8.62 31.32 -21.91
N ALA A 87 -8.58 32.04 -20.78
CA ALA A 87 -7.48 32.93 -20.40
C ALA A 87 -7.57 33.16 -18.89
N GLY A 88 -6.89 32.34 -18.09
CA GLY A 88 -6.91 32.58 -16.64
C GLY A 88 -6.31 31.54 -15.68
N ILE A 89 -5.49 30.56 -16.09
CA ILE A 89 -4.89 29.59 -15.12
C ILE A 89 -3.36 29.44 -15.22
N VAL A 90 -2.69 29.99 -16.23
CA VAL A 90 -1.25 29.72 -16.43
C VAL A 90 -0.32 30.51 -15.49
N ALA A 91 -0.82 31.50 -14.73
CA ALA A 91 0.02 32.30 -13.81
C ALA A 91 -0.05 31.88 -12.33
N GLY A 92 -0.93 30.96 -11.94
CA GLY A 92 -1.10 30.56 -10.53
C GLY A 92 -0.29 29.34 -10.08
N GLY A 93 0.17 28.50 -11.02
CA GLY A 93 0.74 27.18 -10.70
C GLY A 93 2.19 27.19 -10.19
N VAL A 94 2.98 28.22 -10.53
CA VAL A 94 4.42 28.25 -10.18
C VAL A 94 4.67 28.81 -8.77
N ALA A 95 3.74 29.61 -8.22
CA ALA A 95 3.88 30.15 -6.88
C ALA A 95 3.56 29.13 -5.76
N LEU A 96 2.74 28.11 -6.04
CA LEU A 96 2.35 27.12 -5.04
C LEU A 96 3.47 26.09 -4.76
N LEU A 97 4.24 25.72 -5.79
CA LEU A 97 5.36 24.77 -5.66
C LEU A 97 6.55 25.35 -4.88
N ALA A 98 6.76 26.66 -4.93
CA ALA A 98 7.78 27.34 -4.14
C ALA A 98 7.40 27.46 -2.64
N LEU A 99 6.10 27.47 -2.30
CA LEU A 99 5.64 27.52 -0.92
C LEU A 99 5.68 26.14 -0.22
N ILE A 100 5.55 25.04 -0.96
CA ILE A 100 5.64 23.69 -0.40
C ILE A 100 7.11 23.30 -0.08
N THR A 101 8.08 23.78 -0.86
CA THR A 101 9.49 23.44 -0.67
C THR A 101 10.21 24.26 0.40
N PHE A 102 9.76 25.49 0.70
CA PHE A 102 10.33 26.32 1.78
C PHE A 102 9.44 26.41 3.04
N GLY A 103 8.26 25.79 3.03
CA GLY A 103 7.25 25.91 4.10
C GLY A 103 7.25 24.81 5.16
N THR A 104 8.20 23.87 5.15
CA THR A 104 8.19 22.71 6.08
C THR A 104 8.85 22.97 7.44
N ILE A 105 9.37 24.18 7.70
CA ILE A 105 9.99 24.52 9.01
C ILE A 105 9.07 25.39 9.91
N GLY A 106 7.81 25.67 9.52
CA GLY A 106 7.04 26.75 10.16
C GLY A 106 5.59 26.51 10.59
N ALA A 107 5.00 25.31 10.45
CA ALA A 107 3.55 25.16 10.64
C ALA A 107 3.08 23.90 11.40
N MET A 108 3.90 23.30 12.26
CA MET A 108 3.48 22.14 13.07
C MET A 108 2.67 22.49 14.35
N ASN A 109 2.37 23.76 14.63
CA ASN A 109 1.73 24.15 15.90
C ASN A 109 0.22 24.44 15.82
N LEU A 110 -0.44 24.24 14.68
CA LEU A 110 -1.88 24.54 14.53
C LEU A 110 -2.78 23.33 14.27
N LEU A 111 -2.22 22.13 14.08
CA LEU A 111 -3.01 20.89 13.92
C LEU A 111 -3.13 20.09 15.23
N THR A 112 -2.33 20.39 16.25
CA THR A 112 -2.30 19.64 17.53
C THR A 112 -3.49 19.91 18.45
N GLN A 113 -4.23 21.01 18.30
CA GLN A 113 -5.38 21.31 19.17
C GLN A 113 -6.70 20.65 18.72
N ALA A 114 -6.79 20.16 17.48
CA ALA A 114 -7.97 19.45 17.00
C ALA A 114 -7.88 17.93 17.23
N ALA A 115 -6.66 17.39 17.30
CA ALA A 115 -6.43 15.96 17.50
C ALA A 115 -6.66 15.50 18.96
N THR A 116 -6.34 16.32 19.96
CA THR A 116 -6.49 15.95 21.37
C THR A 116 -7.95 15.74 21.79
N THR A 117 -8.88 16.49 21.21
CA THR A 117 -10.31 16.40 21.58
C THR A 117 -11.00 15.17 20.99
N ALA A 118 -10.46 14.57 19.92
CA ALA A 118 -10.98 13.32 19.37
C ALA A 118 -10.44 12.08 20.11
N GLN A 119 -9.27 12.21 20.73
CA GLN A 119 -8.57 11.10 21.41
C GLN A 119 -9.19 10.80 22.79
N GLU A 120 -9.61 11.82 23.54
CA GLU A 120 -10.27 11.65 24.85
C GLU A 120 -11.60 10.87 24.79
N THR A 121 -12.30 10.87 23.63
CA THR A 121 -13.56 10.12 23.48
C THR A 121 -13.30 8.64 23.17
N ILE A 122 -12.15 8.30 22.58
CA ILE A 122 -11.79 6.92 22.22
C ILE A 122 -11.22 6.18 23.44
N GLU A 123 -10.41 6.85 24.26
CA GLU A 123 -9.86 6.26 25.49
C GLU A 123 -10.96 5.89 26.50
N GLN A 124 -12.06 6.65 26.55
CA GLN A 124 -13.17 6.38 27.46
C GLN A 124 -14.00 5.14 27.08
N GLU A 125 -14.07 4.77 25.80
CA GLU A 125 -14.73 3.52 25.35
C GLU A 125 -13.84 2.28 25.49
N LEU A 126 -12.51 2.46 25.49
CA LEU A 126 -11.55 1.36 25.67
C LEU A 126 -11.47 0.88 27.13
N ASP A 127 -11.51 1.80 28.11
CA ASP A 127 -11.46 1.44 29.53
C ASP A 127 -12.68 0.61 30.00
N GLU A 128 -13.84 0.77 29.34
CA GLU A 128 -15.05 0.00 29.66
C GLU A 128 -15.01 -1.44 29.08
N ARG A 129 -14.21 -1.69 28.05
CA ARG A 129 -13.98 -3.04 27.48
C ARG A 129 -12.87 -3.81 28.20
N VAL A 130 -11.85 -3.12 28.72
CA VAL A 130 -10.70 -3.76 29.38
C VAL A 130 -11.04 -4.31 30.78
N SER A 131 -12.08 -3.80 31.43
CA SER A 131 -12.51 -4.27 32.76
C SER A 131 -13.32 -5.58 32.74
N GLY A 132 -13.54 -6.20 31.57
CA GLY A 132 -14.47 -7.32 31.40
C GLY A 132 -13.92 -8.53 30.64
N GLY A 133 -12.74 -9.05 30.97
CA GLY A 133 -12.29 -10.31 30.38
C GLY A 133 -10.80 -10.61 30.51
N SER A 134 -10.33 -10.86 31.74
CA SER A 134 -9.02 -11.45 31.97
C SER A 134 -9.09 -12.97 31.78
N ASP A 135 -9.17 -13.44 30.53
CA ASP A 135 -8.76 -14.79 30.14
C ASP A 135 -7.46 -14.66 29.32
N GLY A 136 -6.50 -15.54 29.60
CA GLY A 136 -5.06 -15.34 29.36
C GLY A 136 -4.68 -14.77 27.99
N SER A 137 -3.89 -13.69 28.01
CA SER A 137 -3.25 -13.09 26.83
C SER A 137 -2.48 -14.14 26.03
N GLU A 138 -3.13 -14.63 24.97
CA GLU A 138 -2.45 -14.97 23.73
C GLU A 138 -1.72 -13.69 23.30
N GLY A 139 -0.39 -13.76 23.24
CA GLY A 139 0.39 -12.69 22.60
C GLY A 139 -0.06 -12.51 21.15
N PRO A 140 0.32 -11.41 20.48
CA PRO A 140 0.01 -11.24 19.06
C PRO A 140 0.36 -12.53 18.32
N ASP A 141 -0.62 -13.08 17.60
CA ASP A 141 -0.54 -14.34 16.86
C ASP A 141 0.48 -14.14 15.75
N VAL A 142 1.77 -14.27 16.09
CA VAL A 142 2.86 -14.26 15.12
C VAL A 142 2.62 -15.48 14.25
N SER A 143 2.23 -15.22 13.01
CA SER A 143 1.96 -16.25 12.02
C SER A 143 3.04 -17.33 12.07
N GLU A 144 2.62 -18.61 12.02
CA GLU A 144 3.54 -19.76 12.16
C GLU A 144 4.71 -19.74 11.15
N ASP A 145 4.63 -18.92 10.09
CA ASP A 145 5.66 -18.72 9.08
C ASP A 145 6.67 -17.60 9.38
N GLY A 146 6.52 -16.85 10.47
CA GLY A 146 7.37 -15.71 10.80
C GLY A 146 7.20 -14.51 9.86
N VAL A 147 6.08 -14.43 9.13
CA VAL A 147 5.78 -13.35 8.19
C VAL A 147 4.48 -12.63 8.50
N GLU A 148 4.60 -11.40 8.99
CA GLU A 148 3.46 -10.51 9.19
C GLU A 148 3.12 -9.80 7.88
N ARG A 149 1.83 -9.65 7.56
CA ARG A 149 1.37 -9.15 6.25
C ARG A 149 0.28 -8.11 6.41
N TYR A 150 0.38 -7.08 5.58
CA TYR A 150 -0.55 -5.97 5.51
C TYR A 150 -0.91 -5.72 4.04
N GLU A 151 -2.20 -5.69 3.74
CA GLU A 151 -2.69 -5.33 2.41
C GLU A 151 -2.47 -3.83 2.12
N SER A 152 -2.41 -3.47 0.84
CA SER A 152 -2.28 -2.06 0.42
C SER A 152 -3.36 -1.14 0.98
N SER A 153 -4.55 -1.68 1.22
CA SER A 153 -5.66 -0.93 1.83
C SER A 153 -5.51 -0.71 3.34
N GLU A 154 -4.63 -1.49 4.00
CA GLU A 154 -4.37 -1.43 5.44
C GLU A 154 -3.16 -0.56 5.77
N THR A 155 -2.23 -0.36 4.83
CA THR A 155 -0.99 0.40 5.06
C THR A 155 -1.18 1.91 5.03
N TYR A 156 -2.23 2.39 4.36
CA TYR A 156 -2.53 3.83 4.18
C TYR A 156 -1.37 4.65 3.58
N PHE A 157 -0.47 4.00 2.83
CA PHE A 157 0.61 4.70 2.14
C PHE A 157 0.08 5.61 1.03
N ALA A 158 0.82 6.67 0.73
CA ALA A 158 0.47 7.63 -0.33
C ALA A 158 0.50 6.98 -1.72
N PHE A 159 1.40 6.00 -1.92
CA PHE A 159 1.41 5.11 -3.07
C PHE A 159 0.97 3.71 -2.63
N PRO A 160 -0.12 3.14 -3.19
CA PRO A 160 -0.65 1.86 -2.76
C PRO A 160 0.39 0.73 -2.85
N ALA A 161 0.73 0.18 -1.69
CA ALA A 161 1.65 -0.94 -1.59
C ALA A 161 1.28 -1.82 -0.39
N ALA A 162 1.24 -3.13 -0.61
CA ALA A 162 1.20 -4.10 0.47
C ALA A 162 2.59 -4.22 1.11
N LEU A 163 2.62 -4.70 2.35
CA LEU A 163 3.82 -4.83 3.17
C LEU A 163 3.87 -6.21 3.80
N GLU A 164 5.00 -6.89 3.67
CA GLU A 164 5.33 -8.08 4.45
C GLU A 164 6.54 -7.77 5.35
N PHE A 165 6.45 -8.06 6.65
CA PHE A 165 7.59 -8.06 7.58
C PHE A 165 8.08 -9.49 7.78
N TYR A 166 9.39 -9.68 7.80
CA TYR A 166 10.03 -10.98 7.89
C TYR A 166 10.80 -11.11 9.19
N LEU A 167 10.50 -12.17 9.94
CA LEU A 167 11.19 -12.57 11.17
C LEU A 167 11.95 -13.90 10.98
N ASP A 168 12.01 -14.40 9.74
CA ASP A 168 12.60 -15.69 9.38
C ASP A 168 14.02 -15.59 8.79
N GLY A 169 14.60 -14.37 8.76
CA GLY A 169 15.98 -14.10 8.34
C GLY A 169 16.21 -14.25 6.83
N ARG A 170 15.14 -14.22 6.02
CA ARG A 170 15.26 -14.41 4.56
C ARG A 170 16.09 -13.32 3.87
N TYR A 171 16.24 -12.15 4.49
CA TYR A 171 17.09 -11.06 4.04
C TYR A 171 18.30 -10.80 4.95
N ASP A 172 18.70 -11.77 5.78
CA ASP A 172 19.90 -11.67 6.65
C ASP A 172 21.15 -11.23 5.87
N ALA A 173 21.27 -11.67 4.61
CA ALA A 173 22.42 -11.36 3.75
C ALA A 173 22.45 -9.90 3.28
N ASP A 174 21.29 -9.23 3.25
CA ASP A 174 21.14 -7.81 2.87
C ASP A 174 21.22 -6.90 4.11
N CYS A 175 21.21 -7.48 5.32
CA CYS A 175 21.42 -6.78 6.56
C CYS A 175 22.84 -6.22 6.65
N SER A 176 22.98 -4.89 6.77
CA SER A 176 24.31 -4.28 6.93
C SER A 176 24.96 -4.76 8.23
N THR A 177 26.25 -5.11 8.15
CA THR A 177 27.06 -5.42 9.34
C THR A 177 27.26 -4.22 10.27
N ASP A 178 26.89 -3.02 9.82
CA ASP A 178 26.97 -1.79 10.62
C ASP A 178 25.88 -1.74 11.70
N TYR A 179 24.81 -2.54 11.59
CA TYR A 179 23.74 -2.62 12.58
C TYR A 179 24.00 -3.78 13.56
N ALA A 180 24.67 -3.47 14.67
CA ALA A 180 25.04 -4.45 15.68
C ALA A 180 23.83 -5.06 16.41
N GLN A 181 22.68 -4.37 16.41
CA GLN A 181 21.43 -4.88 16.97
C GLN A 181 20.56 -5.64 15.95
N GLY A 182 21.03 -5.79 14.72
CA GLY A 182 20.28 -6.37 13.62
C GLY A 182 19.53 -5.32 12.81
N CYS A 183 18.76 -5.78 11.83
CA CYS A 183 17.94 -4.94 10.97
C CYS A 183 16.50 -5.46 10.96
N TRP A 184 15.59 -4.58 10.58
CA TRP A 184 14.24 -4.93 10.19
C TRP A 184 14.26 -5.38 8.73
N GLU A 185 13.60 -6.50 8.47
CA GLU A 185 13.45 -7.08 7.15
C GLU A 185 12.01 -6.96 6.71
N ALA A 186 11.78 -6.31 5.56
CA ALA A 186 10.47 -6.20 4.97
C ALA A 186 10.53 -6.30 3.45
N ALA A 187 9.38 -6.52 2.80
CA ALA A 187 9.21 -6.27 1.38
C ALA A 187 7.93 -5.47 1.11
N LEU A 188 8.03 -4.57 0.14
CA LEU A 188 6.90 -3.85 -0.42
C LEU A 188 6.46 -4.48 -1.74
N PHE A 189 5.16 -4.42 -2.01
CA PHE A 189 4.56 -4.89 -3.27
C PHE A 189 3.58 -3.83 -3.77
N THR A 190 4.00 -3.08 -4.78
CA THR A 190 3.24 -1.93 -5.30
C THR A 190 2.15 -2.38 -6.27
N GLU A 191 0.97 -1.74 -6.24
CA GLU A 191 -0.13 -2.08 -7.16
C GLU A 191 0.08 -1.58 -8.60
N SER A 192 1.13 -0.79 -8.85
CA SER A 192 1.41 -0.18 -10.15
C SER A 192 2.91 0.08 -10.32
N ASP A 193 3.36 0.11 -11.57
CA ASP A 193 4.74 0.43 -11.91
C ASP A 193 5.10 1.84 -11.42
N CYS A 194 6.34 2.01 -10.96
CA CYS A 194 6.86 3.28 -10.48
C CYS A 194 8.29 3.52 -10.96
N GLY A 195 8.53 4.68 -11.60
CA GLY A 195 9.87 5.04 -12.08
C GLY A 195 10.88 5.20 -10.94
N THR A 196 10.49 5.82 -9.83
CA THR A 196 11.31 5.92 -8.63
C THR A 196 10.44 5.84 -7.39
N LEU A 197 10.48 4.71 -6.69
CA LEU A 197 9.79 4.52 -5.41
C LEU A 197 10.65 5.09 -4.29
N GLN A 198 10.09 6.01 -3.51
CA GLN A 198 10.70 6.56 -2.31
C GLN A 198 10.03 5.95 -1.08
N VAL A 199 10.82 5.34 -0.21
CA VAL A 199 10.39 4.72 1.05
C VAL A 199 10.99 5.50 2.20
N GLN A 200 10.14 6.17 2.98
CA GLN A 200 10.54 6.87 4.18
C GLN A 200 10.49 5.92 5.37
N LEU A 201 11.60 5.80 6.07
CA LEU A 201 11.74 5.02 7.30
C LEU A 201 11.57 5.94 8.49
N GLY A 202 10.97 5.44 9.57
CA GLY A 202 10.85 6.13 10.85
C GLY A 202 11.54 5.34 11.96
N PHE A 203 12.22 6.04 12.87
CA PHE A 203 12.88 5.46 14.03
C PHE A 203 12.48 6.18 15.32
N SER A 204 12.35 5.44 16.42
CA SER A 204 12.00 5.97 17.75
C SER A 204 12.53 5.07 18.87
N ASN A 205 12.73 5.64 20.05
CA ASN A 205 12.97 4.89 21.29
C ASN A 205 11.70 4.69 22.15
N ASP A 206 10.58 5.25 21.70
CA ASP A 206 9.26 5.10 22.29
C ASP A 206 8.42 4.15 21.41
N ALA A 207 7.94 3.06 22.02
CA ALA A 207 7.14 2.03 21.35
C ALA A 207 5.76 2.53 20.93
N ASP A 208 5.24 3.54 21.62
CA ASP A 208 3.91 4.11 21.41
C ASP A 208 3.96 5.38 20.55
N ALA A 209 5.13 5.69 19.96
CA ALA A 209 5.33 6.87 19.15
C ALA A 209 4.51 6.84 17.86
N LEU A 210 3.58 7.78 17.72
CA LEU A 210 2.82 7.98 16.48
C LEU A 210 3.63 8.66 15.36
N LEU A 211 4.73 9.32 15.73
CA LEU A 211 5.62 10.02 14.81
C LEU A 211 7.07 9.63 15.13
N PRO A 212 7.94 9.47 14.12
CA PRO A 212 9.33 9.11 14.35
C PRO A 212 10.13 10.28 14.93
N ASP A 213 11.12 9.96 15.77
CA ASP A 213 12.12 10.93 16.24
C ASP A 213 13.06 11.32 15.09
N VAL A 214 13.42 10.35 14.24
CA VAL A 214 14.27 10.53 13.06
C VAL A 214 13.68 9.76 11.88
N THR A 215 13.77 10.37 10.70
CA THR A 215 13.38 9.74 9.45
C THR A 215 14.58 9.58 8.53
N ASP A 216 14.66 8.44 7.86
CA ASP A 216 15.56 8.22 6.71
C ASP A 216 14.76 7.92 5.46
N THR A 217 15.42 7.88 4.31
CA THR A 217 14.77 7.64 3.02
C THR A 217 15.60 6.71 2.16
N MET A 218 14.95 5.69 1.62
CA MET A 218 15.47 4.79 0.60
C MET A 218 14.79 5.08 -0.73
N GLU A 219 15.52 4.88 -1.83
CA GLU A 219 14.99 5.05 -3.19
C GLU A 219 15.25 3.81 -4.02
N PHE A 220 14.23 3.38 -4.76
CA PHE A 220 14.27 2.24 -5.67
C PHE A 220 13.87 2.70 -7.06
N ALA A 221 14.66 2.38 -8.07
CA ALA A 221 14.37 2.73 -9.47
C ALA A 221 13.68 1.59 -10.21
N ASP A 222 12.90 1.94 -11.23
CA ASP A 222 12.30 0.99 -12.18
C ASP A 222 11.48 -0.13 -11.49
N VAL A 223 10.67 0.27 -10.51
CA VAL A 223 9.83 -0.65 -9.73
C VAL A 223 8.67 -1.16 -10.58
N ALA A 224 8.55 -2.48 -10.70
CA ALA A 224 7.42 -3.14 -11.35
C ALA A 224 6.30 -3.44 -10.35
N ALA A 225 5.06 -3.34 -10.81
CA ALA A 225 3.89 -3.75 -10.03
C ALA A 225 3.98 -5.22 -9.60
N ASP A 226 3.49 -5.51 -8.40
CA ASP A 226 3.38 -6.85 -7.80
C ASP A 226 4.71 -7.61 -7.62
N GLU A 227 5.85 -6.97 -7.86
CA GLU A 227 7.18 -7.50 -7.58
C GLU A 227 7.61 -7.17 -6.14
N ALA A 228 8.26 -8.12 -5.47
CA ALA A 228 8.78 -7.92 -4.13
C ALA A 228 9.97 -6.95 -4.16
N ILE A 229 9.87 -5.85 -3.42
CA ILE A 229 10.94 -4.87 -3.26
C ILE A 229 11.51 -5.03 -1.84
N PRO A 230 12.71 -5.62 -1.67
CA PRO A 230 13.31 -5.77 -0.35
C PRO A 230 13.58 -4.40 0.28
N VAL A 231 13.07 -4.19 1.49
CA VAL A 231 13.32 -3.01 2.32
C VAL A 231 13.96 -3.49 3.62
N VAL A 232 15.29 -3.51 3.63
CA VAL A 232 16.10 -3.92 4.77
C VAL A 232 16.76 -2.69 5.36
N TYR A 233 16.50 -2.42 6.64
CA TYR A 233 16.93 -1.19 7.30
C TYR A 233 17.22 -1.41 8.77
N GLY A 234 18.07 -0.57 9.36
CA GLY A 234 18.49 -0.68 10.75
C GLY A 234 18.99 0.67 11.25
N ASN A 235 18.95 0.86 12.57
CA ASN A 235 19.55 2.01 13.23
C ASN A 235 19.79 1.68 14.71
N ASP A 236 21.04 1.43 15.09
CA ASP A 236 21.42 1.00 16.44
C ASP A 236 21.15 2.05 17.54
N ASP A 237 20.90 3.30 17.17
CA ASP A 237 20.58 4.38 18.11
C ASP A 237 19.10 4.35 18.56
N TYR A 238 18.27 3.51 17.93
CA TYR A 238 16.83 3.44 18.16
C TYR A 238 16.33 2.02 18.38
N ALA A 239 15.45 1.83 19.35
CA ALA A 239 14.86 0.52 19.67
C ALA A 239 13.77 0.08 18.67
N TYR A 240 13.15 1.02 17.96
CA TYR A 240 12.03 0.77 17.06
C TYR A 240 12.27 1.41 15.69
N GLY A 241 11.84 0.71 14.64
CA GLY A 241 11.88 1.14 13.25
C GLY A 241 10.64 0.68 12.50
N TRP A 242 10.14 1.50 11.58
CA TRP A 242 9.01 1.16 10.70
C TRP A 242 9.10 1.87 9.35
N ILE A 243 8.31 1.42 8.39
CA ILE A 243 8.08 2.14 7.13
C ILE A 243 7.01 3.20 7.38
N ASN A 244 7.41 4.47 7.36
CA ASN A 244 6.55 5.60 7.68
C ASN A 244 5.70 6.05 6.48
N GLN A 245 6.26 6.04 5.27
CA GLN A 245 5.55 6.44 4.06
C GLN A 245 6.16 5.82 2.80
N VAL A 246 5.32 5.50 1.81
CA VAL A 246 5.73 5.06 0.48
C VAL A 246 5.17 6.01 -0.57
N THR A 247 6.02 6.55 -1.43
CA THR A 247 5.63 7.53 -2.46
C THR A 247 6.28 7.19 -3.80
N CYS A 248 5.53 7.30 -4.90
CA CYS A 248 6.10 7.22 -6.24
C CYS A 248 6.52 8.60 -6.74
N LEU A 249 7.79 8.75 -7.10
CA LEU A 249 8.38 9.94 -7.71
C LEU A 249 8.48 9.75 -9.22
N GLY A 250 7.79 10.61 -9.96
CA GLY A 250 7.68 10.52 -11.42
C GLY A 250 6.45 9.73 -11.82
N SER A 251 5.60 10.35 -12.63
CA SER A 251 4.47 9.65 -13.27
C SER A 251 5.00 8.72 -14.36
N PRO A 252 4.41 7.53 -14.57
CA PRO A 252 4.53 6.86 -15.86
C PRO A 252 4.02 7.76 -17.01
#